data_AF-A0A524DYN6-F1
#
_entry.id   AF-A0A524DYN6-F1
#
_cell.length_a   1.000
_cell.length_b   1.000
_cell.length_c   1.000
_cell.angle_alpha   90.00
_cell.angle_beta   90.00
_cell.angle_gamma   90.00
#
_symmetry.space_group_name_H-M   'P 1'
#
loop_
_entity.id
_entity.type
_entity.pdbx_description
1 polymer ?
#
loop_
_entity_poly.entity_id
_entity_poly.type
_entity_poly.pdbx_seq_one_letter_code
_entity_poly.pdbx_strand_id
1 'polypeptide(L)'
;MAPPEKTQKRKKSKKSKFEGINLDFIKEKLTSLQSGNRFQEAIIYAYYNYMILVQGYYSMPRRPSQTAREYAMDMVKKVKLPPTLIYPFTTLFEEARFNAQPMNAEQYNEALKLFMDLYNRIMGGPKEIGQAASSA
;
A
#
# COMPACT_ATOMS: atom_id res chain seq x y z
N MET A 1 19.24 -34.04 -41.02
CA MET A 1 18.19 -33.08 -41.41
C MET A 1 17.28 -32.90 -40.20
N ALA A 2 17.56 -31.92 -39.35
CA ALA A 2 16.79 -31.64 -38.13
C ALA A 2 15.76 -30.51 -38.42
N PRO A 3 14.55 -30.55 -37.84
CA PRO A 3 13.53 -29.53 -38.10
C PRO A 3 13.85 -28.22 -37.36
N PRO A 4 13.46 -27.04 -37.90
CA PRO A 4 13.73 -25.76 -37.27
C PRO A 4 12.79 -25.48 -36.08
N GLU A 5 13.38 -24.91 -35.02
CA GLU A 5 12.71 -24.44 -33.80
C GLU A 5 11.63 -23.39 -34.10
N LYS A 6 10.42 -23.61 -33.57
CA LYS A 6 9.33 -22.63 -33.60
C LYS A 6 9.65 -21.49 -32.63
N THR A 7 10.09 -20.36 -33.14
CA THR A 7 10.21 -19.12 -32.37
C THR A 7 8.81 -18.60 -32.02
N GLN A 8 8.38 -18.84 -30.78
CA GLN A 8 7.15 -18.25 -30.24
C GLN A 8 7.32 -16.72 -30.12
N LYS A 9 6.66 -15.98 -31.00
CA LYS A 9 6.51 -14.52 -30.89
C LYS A 9 5.75 -14.20 -29.60
N ARG A 10 6.44 -13.69 -28.58
CA ARG A 10 5.83 -13.13 -27.36
C ARG A 10 4.86 -12.02 -27.73
N LYS A 11 3.56 -12.27 -27.57
CA LYS A 11 2.50 -11.24 -27.69
C LYS A 11 2.79 -10.15 -26.66
N LYS A 12 3.05 -8.92 -27.12
CA LYS A 12 3.10 -7.73 -26.27
C LYS A 12 1.72 -7.56 -25.62
N SER A 13 1.59 -7.86 -24.32
CA SER A 13 0.35 -7.62 -23.59
C SER A 13 0.12 -6.10 -23.51
N LYS A 14 -1.08 -5.66 -23.87
CA LYS A 14 -1.54 -4.28 -23.64
C LYS A 14 -1.34 -3.98 -22.15
N LYS A 15 -0.61 -2.90 -21.82
CA LYS A 15 -0.56 -2.35 -20.45
C LYS A 15 -1.99 -2.01 -20.04
N SER A 16 -2.62 -2.88 -19.26
CA SER A 16 -3.86 -2.56 -18.55
C SER A 16 -3.55 -1.34 -17.68
N LYS A 17 -4.34 -0.26 -17.84
CA LYS A 17 -4.23 0.92 -16.99
C LYS A 17 -4.70 0.48 -15.61
N PHE A 18 -3.85 0.58 -14.59
CA PHE A 18 -4.21 0.18 -13.24
C PHE A 18 -5.44 0.98 -12.77
N GLU A 19 -6.53 0.29 -12.46
CA GLU A 19 -7.82 0.89 -12.09
C GLU A 19 -7.92 1.20 -10.58
N GLY A 20 -6.89 0.86 -9.81
CA GLY A 20 -6.88 0.97 -8.36
C GLY A 20 -7.07 -0.38 -7.67
N ILE A 21 -7.18 -0.32 -6.34
CA ILE A 21 -7.59 -1.44 -5.48
C ILE A 21 -9.09 -1.29 -5.16
N ASN A 22 -9.78 -2.41 -4.92
CA ASN A 22 -11.17 -2.38 -4.46
C ASN A 22 -11.22 -1.93 -2.99
N LEU A 23 -11.35 -0.61 -2.79
CA LEU A 23 -11.30 0.00 -1.46
C LEU A 23 -12.46 -0.42 -0.57
N ASP A 24 -13.65 -0.62 -1.14
CA ASP A 24 -14.84 -0.99 -0.36
C ASP A 24 -14.69 -2.40 0.22
N PHE A 25 -14.24 -3.35 -0.59
CA PHE A 25 -13.91 -4.70 -0.11
C PHE A 25 -12.82 -4.69 0.97
N ILE A 26 -11.80 -3.84 0.81
CA ILE A 26 -10.74 -3.69 1.82
C ILE A 26 -11.31 -3.14 3.13
N LYS A 27 -12.17 -2.12 3.06
CA LYS A 27 -12.84 -1.55 4.24
C LYS A 27 -13.71 -2.58 4.94
N GLU A 28 -14.54 -3.32 4.21
CA GLU A 28 -15.37 -4.40 4.77
C GLU A 28 -14.50 -5.43 5.49
N LYS A 29 -13.39 -5.85 4.87
CA LYS A 29 -12.47 -6.81 5.49
C LYS A 29 -11.81 -6.24 6.75
N LEU A 30 -11.38 -4.99 6.73
CA LEU A 30 -10.78 -4.32 7.89
C LEU A 30 -11.79 -4.17 9.04
N THR A 31 -13.04 -3.79 8.74
CA THR A 31 -14.14 -3.75 9.72
C THR A 31 -14.40 -5.13 10.32
N SER A 32 -14.43 -6.18 9.50
CA SER A 32 -14.61 -7.55 9.98
C SER A 32 -13.48 -8.00 10.93
N LEU A 33 -12.23 -7.65 10.62
CA LEU A 33 -11.08 -7.94 11.48
C LEU A 33 -11.12 -7.14 12.78
N GLN A 34 -11.50 -5.85 12.71
CA GLN A 34 -11.67 -4.97 13.86
C GLN A 34 -12.73 -5.52 14.83
N SER A 35 -13.91 -5.89 14.33
CA SER A 35 -14.98 -6.46 15.16
C SER A 35 -14.59 -7.78 15.84
N GLY A 36 -13.62 -8.49 15.29
CA GLY A 36 -13.03 -9.68 15.90
C GLY A 36 -11.84 -9.43 16.83
N ASN A 37 -11.49 -8.16 17.12
CA ASN A 37 -10.26 -7.76 17.83
C ASN A 37 -8.96 -8.29 17.18
N ARG A 38 -8.98 -8.54 15.86
CA ARG A 38 -7.85 -9.07 15.08
C ARG A 38 -6.98 -7.92 14.54
N PHE A 39 -6.56 -7.03 15.42
CA PHE A 39 -5.85 -5.80 15.05
C PHE A 39 -4.53 -6.06 14.33
N GLN A 40 -3.77 -7.06 14.78
CA GLN A 40 -2.51 -7.46 14.17
C GLN A 40 -2.70 -7.84 12.69
N GLU A 41 -3.70 -8.67 12.40
CA GLU A 41 -4.03 -9.10 11.04
C GLU A 41 -4.57 -7.94 10.20
N ALA A 42 -5.34 -7.04 10.81
CA ALA A 42 -5.87 -5.87 10.12
C ALA A 42 -4.74 -4.91 9.66
N ILE A 43 -3.75 -4.67 10.50
CA ILE A 43 -2.57 -3.84 10.17
C ILE A 43 -1.76 -4.48 9.03
N ILE A 44 -1.49 -5.79 9.14
CA ILE A 44 -0.78 -6.54 8.09
C ILE A 44 -1.55 -6.49 6.77
N TYR A 45 -2.88 -6.67 6.81
CA TYR A 45 -3.73 -6.64 5.64
C TYR A 45 -3.74 -5.26 4.98
N ALA A 46 -3.84 -4.17 5.76
CA ALA A 46 -3.75 -2.80 5.25
C ALA A 46 -2.40 -2.55 4.57
N TYR A 47 -1.29 -2.97 5.18
CA TYR A 47 0.05 -2.76 4.64
C TYR A 47 0.26 -3.51 3.31
N TYR A 48 -0.23 -4.75 3.19
CA TYR A 48 -0.15 -5.48 1.92
C TYR A 48 -1.00 -4.84 0.83
N ASN A 49 -2.18 -4.31 1.15
CA ASN A 49 -2.97 -3.57 0.17
C ASN A 49 -2.29 -2.27 -0.28
N TYR A 50 -1.59 -1.59 0.62
CA TYR A 50 -0.70 -0.48 0.25
C TYR A 50 0.41 -0.92 -0.72
N MET A 51 1.05 -2.07 -0.49
CA MET A 51 2.06 -2.59 -1.41
C MET A 51 1.47 -2.92 -2.79
N ILE A 52 0.28 -3.52 -2.84
CA ILE A 52 -0.44 -3.80 -4.10
C ILE A 52 -0.74 -2.48 -4.81
N LEU A 53 -1.20 -1.47 -4.08
CA LEU A 53 -1.50 -0.14 -4.61
C LEU A 53 -0.26 0.50 -5.24
N VAL A 54 0.86 0.51 -4.53
CA VAL A 54 2.12 1.06 -5.03
C VAL A 54 2.65 0.29 -6.24
N GLN A 55 2.58 -1.05 -6.20
CA GLN A 55 2.95 -1.88 -7.34
C GLN A 55 2.09 -1.56 -8.57
N GLY A 56 0.76 -1.45 -8.40
CA GLY A 56 -0.15 -1.15 -9.49
C GLY A 56 0.03 0.26 -10.05
N TYR A 57 0.13 1.26 -9.18
CA TYR A 57 0.16 2.66 -9.58
C TYR A 57 1.54 3.11 -10.10
N TYR A 58 2.62 2.75 -9.39
CA TYR A 58 3.98 3.19 -9.71
C TYR A 58 4.83 2.13 -10.40
N SER A 59 4.32 0.90 -10.61
CA SER A 59 5.12 -0.23 -11.11
C SER A 59 6.34 -0.53 -10.22
N MET A 60 6.21 -0.33 -8.90
CA MET A 60 7.27 -0.45 -7.91
C MET A 60 7.01 -1.61 -6.93
N PRO A 61 7.19 -2.87 -7.34
CA PRO A 61 7.02 -4.03 -6.46
C PRO A 61 8.15 -4.10 -5.41
N ARG A 62 7.84 -4.67 -4.24
CA ARG A 62 8.88 -5.04 -3.26
C ARG A 62 9.68 -6.23 -3.79
N ARG A 63 11.01 -6.14 -3.72
CA ARG A 63 11.90 -7.24 -4.16
C ARG A 63 11.90 -8.38 -3.13
N PRO A 64 12.12 -9.65 -3.52
CA PRO A 64 12.04 -10.79 -2.62
C PRO A 64 12.95 -10.69 -1.37
N SER A 65 14.18 -10.21 -1.55
CA SER A 65 15.16 -10.03 -0.46
C SER A 65 15.05 -8.70 0.27
N GLN A 66 14.18 -7.79 -0.19
CA GLN A 66 14.06 -6.46 0.37
C GLN A 66 13.24 -6.50 1.65
N THR A 67 13.74 -5.90 2.73
CA THR A 67 13.00 -5.73 3.99
C THR A 67 11.89 -4.69 3.86
N ALA A 68 10.97 -4.62 4.84
CA ALA A 68 9.92 -3.61 4.85
C ALA A 68 10.50 -2.18 4.95
N ARG A 69 11.52 -1.98 5.80
CA ARG A 69 12.28 -0.71 5.91
C ARG A 69 12.95 -0.32 4.60
N GLU A 70 13.62 -1.24 3.92
CA GLU A 70 14.25 -0.93 2.64
C GLU A 70 13.22 -0.58 1.56
N TYR A 71 12.07 -1.25 1.56
CA TYR A 71 10.96 -0.90 0.66
C TYR A 71 10.42 0.50 0.96
N ALA A 72 10.22 0.83 2.24
CA ALA A 72 9.83 2.16 2.70
C ALA A 72 10.82 3.25 2.25
N MET A 73 12.13 3.00 2.41
CA MET A 73 13.17 3.91 1.93
C MET A 73 13.11 4.12 0.41
N ASP A 74 12.87 3.07 -0.36
CA ASP A 74 12.69 3.18 -1.81
C ASP A 74 11.46 4.04 -2.16
N MET A 75 10.34 3.91 -1.43
CA MET A 75 9.14 4.71 -1.68
C MET A 75 9.34 6.19 -1.37
N VAL A 76 10.07 6.50 -0.30
CA VAL A 76 10.44 7.89 0.01
C VAL A 76 11.41 8.45 -1.04
N LYS A 77 12.47 7.70 -1.39
CA LYS A 77 13.54 8.23 -2.25
C LYS A 77 13.14 8.31 -3.72
N LYS A 78 12.49 7.27 -4.24
CA LYS A 78 12.19 7.10 -5.67
C LYS A 78 10.78 7.55 -6.04
N VAL A 79 9.79 7.23 -5.20
CA VAL A 79 8.36 7.57 -5.45
C VAL A 79 7.98 8.90 -4.79
N LYS A 80 8.82 9.45 -3.90
CA LYS A 80 8.58 10.71 -3.17
C LYS A 80 7.33 10.67 -2.29
N LEU A 81 6.97 9.49 -1.77
CA LEU A 81 5.94 9.40 -0.75
C LEU A 81 6.41 10.02 0.58
N PRO A 82 5.52 10.62 1.38
CA PRO A 82 5.92 11.33 2.59
C PRO A 82 6.55 10.41 3.62
N PRO A 83 7.77 10.72 4.12
CA PRO A 83 8.38 9.97 5.21
C PRO A 83 7.50 9.87 6.45
N THR A 84 6.76 10.94 6.75
CA THR A 84 5.84 11.07 7.90
C THR A 84 4.65 10.12 7.84
N LEU A 85 4.33 9.55 6.67
CA LEU A 85 3.29 8.54 6.52
C LEU A 85 3.89 7.15 6.40
N ILE A 86 4.95 7.02 5.60
CA ILE A 86 5.54 5.73 5.24
C ILE A 86 6.24 5.08 6.43
N TYR A 87 7.09 5.81 7.15
CA TYR A 87 7.89 5.19 8.22
C TYR A 87 7.08 4.76 9.45
N PRO A 88 6.10 5.56 9.94
CA PRO A 88 5.22 5.09 11.00
C PRO A 88 4.41 3.87 10.56
N PHE A 89 3.89 3.85 9.33
CA PHE A 89 3.09 2.72 8.85
C PHE A 89 3.92 1.43 8.72
N THR A 90 5.15 1.53 8.21
CA THR A 90 6.09 0.40 8.19
C THR A 90 6.46 -0.06 9.59
N THR A 91 6.57 0.85 10.57
CA THR A 91 6.85 0.47 11.96
C THR A 91 5.69 -0.33 12.55
N LEU A 92 4.45 0.14 12.42
CA LEU A 92 3.26 -0.58 12.86
C LEU A 92 3.12 -1.96 12.18
N PHE A 93 3.48 -2.05 10.90
CA PHE A 93 3.52 -3.33 10.19
C PHE A 93 4.57 -4.29 10.76
N GLU A 94 5.77 -3.81 11.07
CA GLU A 94 6.82 -4.64 11.66
C GLU A 94 6.45 -5.08 13.08
N GLU A 95 5.88 -4.19 13.89
CA GLU A 95 5.33 -4.53 15.21
C GLU A 95 4.26 -5.61 15.08
N ALA A 96 3.28 -5.41 14.20
CA ALA A 96 2.24 -6.41 13.96
C ALA A 96 2.81 -7.74 13.42
N ARG A 97 3.95 -7.76 12.73
CA ARG A 97 4.49 -8.99 12.15
C ARG A 97 5.40 -9.77 13.09
N PHE A 98 6.14 -9.07 13.94
CA PHE A 98 7.26 -9.66 14.69
C PHE A 98 7.16 -9.48 16.19
N ASN A 99 6.34 -8.55 16.69
CA ASN A 99 6.23 -8.33 18.12
C ASN A 99 5.41 -9.45 18.78
N ALA A 100 5.81 -9.83 19.99
CA ALA A 100 5.11 -10.82 20.80
C ALA A 100 3.89 -10.21 21.52
N GLN A 101 3.89 -8.88 21.70
CA GLN A 101 2.78 -8.17 22.31
C GLN A 101 1.63 -7.98 21.31
N PRO A 102 0.37 -8.24 21.72
CA PRO A 102 -0.79 -8.01 20.87
C PRO A 102 -0.92 -6.54 20.47
N MET A 103 -1.29 -6.30 19.22
CA MET A 103 -1.66 -4.95 18.76
C MET A 103 -2.99 -4.53 19.38
N ASN A 104 -3.12 -3.26 19.74
CA ASN A 104 -4.34 -2.70 20.32
C ASN A 104 -5.15 -1.87 19.30
N ALA A 105 -6.32 -1.39 19.74
CA ALA A 105 -7.23 -0.60 18.91
C ALA A 105 -6.64 0.75 18.47
N GLU A 106 -5.83 1.39 19.32
CA GLU A 106 -5.21 2.69 19.01
C GLU A 106 -4.19 2.55 17.88
N GLN A 107 -3.29 1.56 17.98
CA GLN A 107 -2.31 1.23 16.94
C GLN A 107 -2.99 0.84 15.62
N TYR A 108 -4.10 0.10 15.70
CA TYR A 108 -4.91 -0.21 14.52
C TYR A 108 -5.51 1.05 13.88
N ASN A 109 -6.10 1.94 14.68
CA ASN A 109 -6.69 3.19 14.18
C ASN A 109 -5.63 4.09 13.53
N GLU A 110 -4.43 4.14 14.11
CA GLU A 110 -3.29 4.85 13.50
C GLU A 110 -2.88 4.22 12.17
N ALA A 111 -2.72 2.90 12.10
CA ALA A 111 -2.40 2.20 10.86
C ALA A 111 -3.47 2.40 9.78
N LEU A 112 -4.75 2.37 10.15
CA LEU A 112 -5.86 2.62 9.24
C LEU A 112 -5.82 4.05 8.69
N LYS A 113 -5.57 5.04 9.55
CA LYS A 113 -5.41 6.44 9.13
C LYS A 113 -4.26 6.58 8.14
N LEU A 114 -3.09 6.04 8.46
CA LEU A 114 -1.90 6.09 7.58
C LEU A 114 -2.17 5.41 6.23
N PHE A 115 -2.84 4.26 6.23
CA PHE A 115 -3.26 3.57 5.01
C PHE A 115 -4.18 4.44 4.16
N MET A 116 -5.21 5.05 4.76
CA MET A 116 -6.16 5.89 4.04
C MET A 116 -5.52 7.18 3.50
N ASP A 117 -4.63 7.81 4.27
CA ASP A 117 -3.88 9.00 3.84
C ASP A 117 -2.97 8.67 2.65
N LEU A 118 -2.27 7.53 2.69
CA LEU A 118 -1.48 7.03 1.57
C LEU A 118 -2.35 6.70 0.36
N TYR A 119 -3.46 6.00 0.54
CA TYR A 119 -4.40 5.69 -0.53
C TYR A 119 -4.87 6.97 -1.22
N ASN A 120 -5.37 7.93 -0.46
CA ASN A 120 -5.88 9.20 -0.98
C ASN A 120 -4.79 9.99 -1.70
N ARG A 121 -3.55 9.96 -1.22
CA ARG A 121 -2.44 10.65 -1.89
C ARG A 121 -2.04 9.99 -3.20
N ILE A 122 -2.04 8.66 -3.25
CA ILE A 122 -1.65 7.89 -4.44
C ILE A 122 -2.76 7.95 -5.50
N MET A 123 -4.01 7.71 -5.11
CA MET A 123 -5.15 7.65 -6.04
C MET A 123 -5.80 9.00 -6.30
N GLY A 124 -5.72 9.94 -5.36
CA GLY A 124 -6.50 11.19 -5.38
C GLY A 124 -5.78 12.40 -5.97
N GLY A 125 -4.45 12.40 -6.12
CA GLY A 125 -3.70 13.63 -6.46
C GLY A 125 -3.93 14.76 -5.42
N PRO A 126 -3.26 15.92 -5.52
CA PRO A 126 -3.47 16.98 -4.55
C PRO A 126 -4.92 17.49 -4.66
N LYS A 127 -5.76 17.21 -3.66
CA LYS A 127 -6.85 18.13 -3.36
C LYS A 127 -6.16 19.36 -2.78
N GLU A 128 -5.98 20.38 -3.61
CA GLU A 128 -5.69 21.71 -3.11
C GLU A 128 -6.75 22.05 -2.07
N ILE A 129 -6.35 22.05 -0.80
CA ILE A 129 -7.05 22.82 0.22
C ILE A 129 -6.56 24.24 -0.03
N GLY A 130 -7.24 24.94 -0.92
CA GLY A 130 -6.86 26.29 -1.35
C GLY A 130 -7.98 26.97 -2.12
N GLN A 131 -8.63 27.93 -1.46
CA GLN A 131 -9.69 28.85 -1.91
C GLN A 131 -11.11 28.24 -1.94
N ALA A 132 -12.11 28.70 -1.20
CA ALA A 132 -12.28 29.97 -0.50
C ALA A 132 -13.00 29.78 0.84
N ALA A 133 -12.31 30.15 1.92
CA ALA A 133 -12.95 30.61 3.14
C ALA A 133 -12.35 31.98 3.45
N SER A 134 -13.18 33.00 3.27
CA SER A 134 -13.17 34.27 3.98
C SER A 134 -11.88 35.09 3.97
N SER A 135 -11.90 36.17 3.19
CA SER A 135 -11.32 37.43 3.64
C SER A 135 -12.39 38.49 3.47
N ALA A 136 -12.62 39.20 4.56
CA ALA A 136 -13.53 40.32 4.73
C ALA A 136 -13.18 41.50 3.81
#